data_AF-A0AAI8PCM5-F1
#
_entry.id   AF-A0AAI8PCM5-F1
#
_cell.length_a   1.000
_cell.length_b   1.000
_cell.length_c   1.000
_cell.angle_alpha   90.00
_cell.angle_beta   90.00
_cell.angle_gamma   90.00
#
_symmetry.space_group_name_H-M   'P 1'
#
loop_
_entity.id
_entity.type
_entity.pdbx_description
1 polymer ?
#
loop_
_entity_poly.entity_id
_entity_poly.type
_entity_poly.pdbx_seq_one_letter_code
_entity_poly.pdbx_strand_id
1 'polypeptide(L)'
;MKVKRRWRAAPRPWLLLCPGEHGWRWRLQEPGEGRVEGQGRAPQIPGARVALVVPGEACSHFQLAAPPGLKREEWPLLLEDRLVQDLDAVDCACIGRTAGQLRLVVTARHRLDEWLAQCAAWGLQVERCWAEFQLPAAPRPGQGWHWQQGTQDLCARISQEGREQWLAWPQALGDVPWDDDGVLRFTGDWPPHWADLERLPSLRPLRRARRSLQSTPLQRRALIACAALAVVWGGLWLGQQWRQAEVFRQQVLAVTGAQASPRQAAQRLRTLQQDDDDAALRLRRLQVLQEQVNVWLLAHPHWRLRAVRFDGQCWSVQLEGEGAAPPWQDMAAAVGATVQVQSPAVVFDLGSRA
;
A
#
# COMPACT_ATOMS: atom_id res chain seq x y z
N MET A 1 14.54 16.58 15.98
CA MET A 1 14.02 16.65 14.59
C MET A 1 14.34 15.36 13.85
N LYS A 2 13.34 14.50 13.57
CA LYS A 2 13.51 13.26 12.79
C LYS A 2 13.39 13.59 11.30
N VAL A 3 14.51 13.68 10.59
CA VAL A 3 14.52 13.80 9.12
C VAL A 3 14.14 12.44 8.53
N LYS A 4 12.88 12.27 8.12
CA LYS A 4 12.45 11.13 7.31
C LYS A 4 13.16 11.21 5.95
N ARG A 5 14.24 10.44 5.77
CA ARG A 5 14.82 10.18 4.45
C ARG A 5 13.75 9.48 3.60
N ARG A 6 13.07 10.25 2.74
CA ARG A 6 12.25 9.71 1.66
C ARG A 6 13.22 8.98 0.71
N TRP A 7 13.15 7.66 0.68
CA TRP A 7 13.71 6.87 -0.41
C TRP A 7 13.06 7.37 -1.70
N ARG A 8 13.77 8.19 -2.47
CA ARG A 8 13.34 8.56 -3.82
C ARG A 8 13.54 7.32 -4.68
N ALA A 9 12.44 6.78 -5.20
CA ALA A 9 12.52 5.74 -6.22
C ALA A 9 13.41 6.24 -7.36
N ALA A 10 14.26 5.37 -7.89
CA ALA A 10 15.09 5.70 -9.04
C ALA A 10 14.20 6.22 -10.19
N PRO A 11 14.66 7.25 -10.93
CA PRO A 11 13.93 7.76 -12.09
C PRO A 11 13.67 6.62 -13.07
N ARG A 12 12.40 6.46 -13.47
CA ARG A 12 12.02 5.43 -14.45
C ARG A 12 12.43 5.89 -15.84
N PRO A 13 12.87 4.98 -16.72
CA PRO A 13 13.25 5.34 -18.07
C PRO A 13 12.04 5.76 -18.90
N TRP A 14 12.30 6.56 -19.94
CA TRP A 14 11.29 7.03 -20.89
C TRP A 14 11.41 6.28 -22.21
N LEU A 15 10.34 5.64 -22.66
CA LEU A 15 10.20 5.19 -24.04
C LEU A 15 9.60 6.33 -24.86
N LEU A 16 10.43 6.97 -25.68
CA LEU A 16 10.06 8.01 -26.61
C LEU A 16 9.56 7.37 -27.90
N LEU A 17 8.41 7.84 -28.38
CA LEU A 17 7.81 7.42 -29.64
C LEU A 17 7.63 8.66 -30.50
N CYS A 18 8.15 8.66 -31.71
CA CYS A 18 7.93 9.74 -32.65
C CYS A 18 7.37 9.17 -33.97
N PRO A 19 6.24 9.66 -34.47
CA PRO A 19 5.80 9.36 -35.82
C PRO A 19 6.68 10.12 -36.83
N GLY A 20 6.68 9.69 -38.09
CA GLY A 20 7.41 10.34 -39.18
C GLY A 20 6.91 9.81 -40.52
N GLU A 21 7.33 10.44 -41.62
CA GLU A 21 6.88 10.09 -42.98
C GLU A 21 7.15 8.63 -43.35
N HIS A 22 8.29 8.09 -42.91
CA HIS A 22 8.71 6.71 -43.18
C HIS A 22 8.31 5.71 -42.08
N GLY A 23 7.41 6.12 -41.19
CA GLY A 23 6.95 5.31 -40.07
C GLY A 23 7.43 5.84 -38.73
N TRP A 24 7.32 4.99 -37.71
CA TRP A 24 7.61 5.38 -36.34
C TRP A 24 9.06 5.14 -35.98
N ARG A 25 9.61 6.01 -35.16
CA ARG A 25 10.93 5.86 -34.53
C ARG A 25 10.75 5.86 -33.03
N TRP A 26 11.53 5.05 -32.33
CA TRP A 26 11.42 4.93 -30.89
C TRP A 26 12.80 4.84 -30.24
N ARG A 27 12.89 5.33 -29.01
CA ARG A 27 14.11 5.27 -28.20
C ARG A 27 13.79 5.13 -26.73
N LEU A 28 14.48 4.21 -26.06
CA LEU A 28 14.51 4.13 -24.62
C LEU A 28 15.58 5.08 -24.09
N GLN A 29 15.13 6.10 -23.37
CA GLN A 29 15.98 7.06 -22.69
C GLN A 29 16.12 6.64 -21.22
N GLU A 30 17.29 6.09 -20.89
CA GLU A 30 17.70 5.74 -19.54
C GLU A 30 18.73 6.74 -18.99
N PRO A 31 18.79 6.95 -17.67
CA PRO A 31 19.93 7.59 -17.03
C PRO A 31 21.12 6.61 -17.00
N GLY A 32 21.78 6.39 -18.14
CA GLY A 32 22.90 5.46 -18.30
C GLY A 32 23.36 5.32 -19.75
N GLU A 33 24.47 4.61 -19.98
CA GLU A 33 25.17 4.54 -21.28
C GLU A 33 24.56 3.59 -22.31
N GLY A 34 23.47 2.88 -21.98
CA GLY A 34 22.76 2.00 -22.91
C GLY A 34 21.87 2.78 -23.88
N ARG A 35 22.22 2.77 -25.18
CA ARG A 35 21.33 3.25 -26.24
C ARG A 35 20.48 2.10 -26.77
N VAL A 36 19.16 2.17 -26.59
CA VAL A 36 18.21 1.24 -27.20
C VAL A 36 17.23 2.05 -28.03
N GLU A 37 17.32 1.92 -29.36
CA GLU A 37 16.50 2.65 -30.32
C GLU A 37 16.16 1.77 -31.52
N GLY A 38 15.12 2.16 -32.27
CA GLY A 38 14.70 1.43 -33.45
C GLY A 38 13.57 2.12 -34.21
N GLN A 39 13.13 1.45 -35.27
CA GLN A 39 12.06 1.91 -36.15
C GLN A 39 10.85 0.96 -36.09
N GLY A 40 9.70 1.44 -36.53
CA GLY A 40 8.43 0.73 -36.55
C GLY A 40 7.73 0.66 -35.18
N ARG A 41 7.02 -0.44 -34.95
CA ARG A 41 6.26 -0.66 -33.71
C ARG A 41 7.22 -0.78 -32.53
N ALA A 42 7.07 0.10 -31.54
CA ALA A 42 7.91 0.06 -30.35
C ALA A 42 7.60 -1.15 -29.45
N PRO A 43 8.63 -1.73 -28.81
CA PRO A 43 8.45 -2.83 -27.86
C PRO A 43 7.77 -2.35 -26.57
N GLN A 44 7.05 -3.25 -25.89
CA GLN A 44 6.53 -2.98 -24.55
C GLN A 44 7.66 -3.23 -23.54
N ILE A 45 8.19 -2.16 -22.95
CA ILE A 45 9.29 -2.24 -22.00
C ILE A 45 8.74 -2.14 -20.57
N PRO A 46 8.83 -3.22 -19.75
CA PRO A 46 8.30 -3.21 -18.39
C PRO A 46 8.91 -2.08 -17.55
N GLY A 47 8.05 -1.26 -16.95
CA GLY A 47 8.48 -0.18 -16.05
C GLY A 47 8.89 1.13 -16.73
N ALA A 48 9.07 1.13 -18.05
CA ALA A 48 9.30 2.36 -18.82
C ALA A 48 8.02 3.20 -18.92
N ARG A 49 8.18 4.52 -18.89
CA ARG A 49 7.10 5.50 -19.08
C ARG A 49 7.06 5.86 -20.55
N VAL A 50 5.89 5.93 -21.16
CA VAL A 50 5.80 6.21 -22.60
C VAL A 50 5.53 7.69 -22.83
N ALA A 51 6.30 8.33 -23.71
CA ALA A 51 6.04 9.69 -24.18
C ALA A 51 5.90 9.70 -25.71
N LEU A 52 4.88 10.41 -26.21
CA LEU A 52 4.74 10.71 -27.62
C LEU A 52 5.48 12.01 -27.91
N VAL A 53 6.38 11.97 -28.87
CA VAL A 53 7.10 13.12 -29.41
C VAL A 53 6.39 13.49 -30.70
N VAL A 54 5.89 14.71 -30.77
CA VAL A 54 5.22 15.26 -31.94
C VAL A 54 6.27 15.84 -32.88
N PRO A 55 6.25 15.47 -34.17
CA PRO A 55 7.23 15.93 -35.15
C PRO A 55 7.28 17.45 -35.27
N GLY A 56 8.47 18.00 -35.53
CA GLY A 56 8.69 19.44 -35.61
C GLY A 56 7.83 20.12 -36.67
N GLU A 57 7.68 19.49 -37.84
CA GLU A 57 6.84 19.94 -38.96
C GLU A 57 5.34 19.93 -38.62
N ALA A 58 4.92 19.12 -37.65
CA ALA A 58 3.54 19.05 -37.17
C ALA A 58 3.25 20.03 -36.02
N CYS A 59 4.22 20.89 -35.67
CA CYS A 59 4.12 21.85 -34.60
C CYS A 59 4.41 23.29 -35.08
N SER A 60 3.62 24.24 -34.60
CA SER A 60 3.93 25.67 -34.72
C SER A 60 4.31 26.22 -33.35
N HIS A 61 5.45 26.90 -33.27
CA HIS A 61 5.99 27.48 -32.04
C HIS A 61 5.86 29.00 -32.08
N PHE A 62 5.41 29.59 -30.97
CA PHE A 62 5.19 31.03 -30.88
C PHE A 62 5.75 31.59 -29.57
N GLN A 63 6.37 32.76 -29.66
CA GLN A 63 6.65 33.62 -28.53
C GLN A 63 5.82 34.91 -28.68
N LEU A 64 5.05 35.24 -27.65
CA LEU A 64 4.10 36.34 -27.68
C LEU A 64 3.97 37.01 -26.31
N ALA A 65 3.63 38.29 -26.32
CA ALA A 65 3.33 39.02 -25.09
C ALA A 65 2.12 38.39 -24.39
N ALA A 66 2.23 38.20 -23.08
CA ALA A 66 1.22 37.57 -22.25
C ALA A 66 0.66 38.62 -21.27
N PRO A 67 -0.61 39.03 -21.44
CA PRO A 67 -1.29 39.86 -20.45
C PRO A 67 -1.29 39.17 -19.07
N PRO A 68 -1.18 39.93 -17.97
CA PRO A 68 -1.30 39.36 -16.64
C PRO A 68 -2.68 38.73 -16.44
N GLY A 69 -2.74 37.54 -15.84
CA GLY A 69 -4.01 36.85 -15.54
C GLY A 69 -4.56 35.96 -16.66
N LEU A 70 -3.88 35.86 -17.80
CA LEU A 70 -4.30 35.02 -18.93
C LEU A 70 -4.46 33.53 -18.55
N LYS A 71 -5.68 33.02 -18.74
CA LYS A 71 -6.04 31.63 -18.46
C LYS A 71 -5.66 30.71 -19.61
N ARG A 72 -5.73 29.40 -19.37
CA ARG A 72 -5.30 28.39 -20.35
C ARG A 72 -6.20 28.36 -21.59
N GLU A 73 -7.49 28.56 -21.39
CA GLU A 73 -8.51 28.50 -22.43
C GLU A 73 -8.37 29.68 -23.41
N GLU A 74 -7.71 30.75 -22.98
CA GLU A 74 -7.53 31.99 -23.75
C GLU A 74 -6.23 31.98 -24.58
N TRP A 75 -5.35 30.99 -24.43
CA TRP A 75 -4.11 30.93 -25.20
C TRP A 75 -4.31 30.83 -26.72
N PRO A 76 -5.25 30.03 -27.24
CA PRO A 76 -5.51 29.96 -28.68
C PRO A 76 -5.98 31.30 -29.26
N LEU A 77 -6.72 32.11 -28.50
CA LEU A 77 -7.22 33.42 -28.95
C LEU A 77 -6.09 34.39 -29.31
N LEU A 78 -4.91 34.24 -28.70
CA LEU A 78 -3.74 35.06 -29.03
C LEU A 78 -3.12 34.70 -30.39
N LEU A 79 -3.60 33.63 -31.02
CA LEU A 79 -3.07 33.06 -32.26
C LEU A 79 -4.10 33.05 -33.39
N GLU A 80 -5.29 33.64 -33.20
CA GLU A 80 -6.40 33.65 -34.17
C GLU A 80 -5.94 34.11 -35.57
N ASP A 81 -5.21 35.22 -35.64
CA ASP A 81 -4.70 35.76 -36.92
C ASP A 81 -3.47 35.04 -37.47
N ARG A 82 -2.91 34.07 -36.72
CA ARG A 82 -1.64 33.39 -37.04
C ARG A 82 -1.80 31.93 -37.42
N LEU A 83 -2.98 31.36 -37.16
CA LEU A 83 -3.27 29.95 -37.44
C LEU A 83 -4.08 29.82 -38.72
N VAL A 84 -3.75 28.80 -39.50
CA VAL A 84 -4.51 28.44 -40.70
C VAL A 84 -5.74 27.60 -40.32
N GLN A 85 -5.64 26.82 -39.24
CA GLN A 85 -6.74 26.03 -38.71
C GLN A 85 -7.59 26.81 -37.71
N ASP A 86 -8.84 26.39 -37.57
CA ASP A 86 -9.74 26.85 -36.51
C ASP A 86 -9.16 26.57 -35.12
N LEU A 87 -9.43 27.44 -34.16
CA LEU A 87 -8.95 27.35 -32.78
C LEU A 87 -9.45 26.07 -32.08
N ASP A 88 -10.63 25.59 -32.43
CA ASP A 88 -11.17 24.34 -31.89
C ASP A 88 -10.50 23.09 -32.47
N ALA A 89 -9.89 23.22 -33.66
CA ALA A 89 -9.19 22.13 -34.35
C ALA A 89 -7.73 21.94 -33.89
N VAL A 90 -7.25 22.77 -32.97
CA VAL A 90 -5.87 22.71 -32.48
C VAL A 90 -5.79 22.38 -30.99
N ASP A 91 -4.67 21.80 -30.60
CA ASP A 91 -4.23 21.67 -29.21
C ASP A 91 -3.14 22.72 -28.96
N CYS A 92 -3.39 23.65 -28.03
CA CYS A 92 -2.47 24.70 -27.66
C CYS A 92 -1.89 24.46 -26.25
N ALA A 93 -0.56 24.57 -26.14
CA ALA A 93 0.15 24.28 -24.91
C ALA A 93 1.20 25.34 -24.58
N CYS A 94 1.26 25.75 -23.32
CA CYS A 94 2.31 26.62 -22.79
C CYS A 94 3.56 25.78 -22.45
N ILE A 95 4.66 26.05 -23.15
CA ILE A 95 5.95 25.40 -22.93
C ILE A 95 6.94 26.25 -22.10
N GLY A 96 6.63 27.53 -21.88
CA GLY A 96 7.46 28.41 -21.08
C GLY A 96 6.82 29.77 -20.82
N ARG A 97 7.25 30.42 -19.75
CA ARG A 97 6.84 31.78 -19.37
C ARG A 97 8.06 32.56 -18.90
N THR A 98 8.31 33.72 -19.49
CA THR A 98 9.45 34.57 -19.14
C THR A 98 9.01 36.03 -19.16
N ALA A 99 9.05 36.73 -18.02
CA ALA A 99 8.88 38.18 -17.91
C ALA A 99 7.80 38.81 -18.84
N GLY A 100 6.55 38.33 -18.74
CA GLY A 100 5.44 38.84 -19.58
C GLY A 100 5.42 38.31 -21.02
N GLN A 101 6.24 37.32 -21.35
CA GLN A 101 6.21 36.56 -22.60
C GLN A 101 5.75 35.13 -22.34
N LEU A 102 4.93 34.61 -23.24
CA LEU A 102 4.41 33.25 -23.25
C LEU A 102 4.99 32.51 -24.45
N ARG A 103 5.43 31.27 -24.23
CA ARG A 103 5.84 30.36 -25.29
C ARG A 103 4.77 29.31 -25.49
N LEU A 104 4.17 29.29 -26.66
CA LEU A 104 3.10 28.39 -27.03
C LEU A 104 3.57 27.42 -28.11
N VAL A 105 3.09 26.19 -28.02
CA VAL A 105 3.16 25.19 -29.09
C VAL A 105 1.75 24.83 -29.48
N VAL A 106 1.52 24.79 -30.78
CA VAL A 106 0.25 24.42 -31.40
C VAL A 106 0.47 23.22 -32.30
N THR A 107 -0.44 22.26 -32.21
CA THR A 107 -0.50 21.11 -33.12
C THR A 107 -1.95 20.80 -33.49
N ALA A 108 -2.16 20.19 -34.65
CA ALA A 108 -3.50 19.79 -35.09
C ALA A 108 -4.05 18.67 -34.20
N ARG A 109 -5.21 18.90 -33.58
CA ARG A 109 -5.81 17.97 -32.61
C ARG A 109 -6.04 16.58 -33.21
N HIS A 110 -6.59 16.54 -34.43
CA HIS A 110 -6.86 15.29 -35.14
C HIS A 110 -5.61 14.43 -35.33
N ARG A 111 -4.50 15.04 -35.76
CA ARG A 111 -3.21 14.33 -35.94
C ARG A 111 -2.71 13.75 -34.62
N LEU A 112 -2.78 14.53 -33.55
CA LEU A 112 -2.38 14.07 -32.23
C LEU A 112 -3.27 12.90 -31.74
N ASP A 113 -4.58 12.98 -31.96
CA ASP A 113 -5.52 11.92 -31.62
C ASP A 113 -5.23 10.62 -32.41
N GLU A 114 -4.94 10.72 -33.72
CA GLU A 114 -4.54 9.57 -34.55
C GLU A 114 -3.31 8.86 -33.97
N TRP A 115 -2.26 9.60 -33.63
CA TRP A 115 -1.03 9.03 -33.08
C TRP A 115 -1.22 8.42 -31.70
N LEU A 116 -2.02 9.06 -30.84
CA LEU A 116 -2.37 8.52 -29.53
C LEU A 116 -3.19 7.23 -29.66
N ALA A 117 -4.14 7.18 -30.59
CA ALA A 117 -4.92 5.98 -30.89
C ALA A 117 -4.01 4.84 -31.40
N GLN A 118 -3.04 5.15 -32.27
CA GLN A 118 -2.07 4.17 -32.75
C GLN A 118 -1.20 3.60 -31.61
N CYS A 119 -0.73 4.45 -30.69
CA CYS A 119 -0.02 4.01 -29.50
C CYS A 119 -0.89 3.11 -28.61
N ALA A 120 -2.15 3.47 -28.41
CA ALA A 120 -3.10 2.66 -27.66
C ALA A 120 -3.35 1.29 -28.33
N ALA A 121 -3.44 1.24 -29.66
CA ALA A 121 -3.56 0.00 -30.43
C ALA A 121 -2.36 -0.95 -30.24
N TRP A 122 -1.16 -0.39 -30.00
CA TRP A 122 0.02 -1.16 -29.65
C TRP A 122 0.09 -1.61 -28.18
N GLY A 123 -0.89 -1.20 -27.38
CA GLY A 123 -0.93 -1.44 -25.93
C GLY A 123 -0.03 -0.49 -25.13
N LEU A 124 0.43 0.60 -25.74
CA LEU A 124 1.31 1.59 -25.10
C LEU A 124 0.46 2.71 -24.50
N GLN A 125 0.60 2.93 -23.19
CA GLN A 125 -0.09 4.00 -22.48
C GLN A 125 0.80 5.24 -22.40
N VAL A 126 0.54 6.19 -23.29
CA VAL A 126 1.27 7.47 -23.34
C VAL A 126 0.96 8.30 -22.08
N GLU A 127 2.01 8.71 -21.36
CA GLU A 127 1.92 9.56 -20.16
C GLU A 127 2.14 11.05 -20.47
N ARG A 128 2.90 11.37 -21.50
CA ARG A 128 3.31 12.73 -21.89
C ARG A 128 3.32 12.88 -23.40
N CYS A 129 3.02 14.10 -23.86
CA CYS A 129 3.26 14.51 -25.24
C CYS A 129 4.23 15.68 -25.25
N TRP A 130 5.30 15.61 -26.03
CA TRP A 130 6.28 16.68 -26.21
C TRP A 130 6.40 17.03 -27.69
N ALA A 131 6.92 18.20 -28.01
CA ALA A 131 7.34 18.53 -29.37
C ALA A 131 8.81 18.17 -29.53
N GLU A 132 9.25 17.82 -30.74
CA GLU A 132 10.68 17.55 -31.03
C GLU A 132 11.59 18.71 -30.61
N PHE A 133 11.17 19.96 -30.83
CA PHE A 133 11.90 21.16 -30.40
C PHE A 133 12.09 21.30 -28.88
N GLN A 134 11.36 20.53 -28.05
CA GLN A 134 11.54 20.52 -26.60
C GLN A 134 12.58 19.49 -26.13
N LEU A 135 13.01 18.56 -27.00
CA LEU A 135 13.93 17.50 -26.61
C LEU A 135 15.39 17.98 -26.47
N PRO A 136 15.94 18.80 -27.39
CA PRO A 136 17.28 19.35 -27.20
C PRO A 136 17.34 20.28 -26.00
N ALA A 137 18.49 20.37 -25.36
CA ALA A 137 18.73 21.37 -24.33
C ALA A 137 18.48 22.79 -24.90
N ALA A 138 17.74 23.62 -24.15
CA ALA A 138 17.37 24.96 -24.60
C ALA A 138 18.63 25.82 -24.87
N PRO A 139 18.69 26.55 -26.00
CA PRO A 139 19.81 27.42 -26.30
C PRO A 139 19.93 28.57 -25.28
N ARG A 140 21.10 29.19 -25.20
CA ARG A 140 21.29 30.44 -24.45
C ARG A 140 21.02 31.65 -25.36
N PRO A 141 20.77 32.85 -24.80
CA PRO A 141 20.68 34.07 -25.59
C PRO A 141 21.91 34.26 -26.48
N GLY A 142 21.69 34.55 -27.77
CA GLY A 142 22.74 34.66 -28.79
C GLY A 142 23.25 33.32 -29.34
N GLN A 143 22.62 32.20 -28.99
CA GLN A 143 22.98 30.87 -29.48
C GLN A 143 21.78 30.19 -30.14
N GLY A 144 22.08 29.20 -30.96
CA GLY A 144 21.08 28.30 -31.53
C GLY A 144 21.60 26.89 -31.69
N TRP A 145 20.74 26.02 -32.19
CA TRP A 145 21.10 24.71 -32.66
C TRP A 145 20.39 24.40 -33.98
N HIS A 146 21.04 23.55 -34.76
CA HIS A 146 20.56 23.02 -36.03
C HIS A 146 20.74 21.51 -36.01
N TRP A 147 19.62 20.83 -36.14
CA TRP A 147 19.49 19.40 -36.03
C TRP A 147 19.01 18.84 -37.36
N GLN A 148 19.88 18.10 -38.04
CA GLN A 148 19.54 17.42 -39.29
C GLN A 148 19.04 16.00 -39.00
N GLN A 149 17.77 15.75 -39.34
CA GLN A 149 17.08 14.50 -39.06
C GLN A 149 16.41 13.97 -40.34
N GLY A 150 17.02 12.97 -40.97
CA GLY A 150 16.47 12.36 -42.18
C GLY A 150 16.30 13.39 -43.30
N THR A 151 15.04 13.69 -43.67
CA THR A 151 14.64 14.63 -44.73
C THR A 151 14.32 16.04 -44.23
N GLN A 152 14.44 16.30 -42.93
CA GLN A 152 14.08 17.57 -42.32
C GLN A 152 15.19 18.12 -41.42
N ASP A 153 15.29 19.44 -41.42
CA ASP A 153 16.19 20.20 -40.59
C ASP A 153 15.37 20.98 -39.56
N LEU A 154 15.65 20.73 -38.28
CA LEU A 154 15.03 21.45 -37.18
C LEU A 154 16.06 22.43 -36.64
N CYS A 155 15.71 23.71 -36.54
CA CYS A 155 16.59 24.67 -35.89
C CYS A 155 15.84 25.55 -34.91
N ALA A 156 16.52 25.90 -33.82
CA ALA A 156 16.00 26.83 -32.83
C ALA A 156 17.11 27.76 -32.37
N ARG A 157 16.78 29.04 -32.19
CA ARG A 157 17.72 30.08 -31.75
C ARG A 157 17.06 31.03 -30.77
N ILE A 158 17.86 31.60 -29.88
CA ILE A 158 17.47 32.75 -29.08
C ILE A 158 18.34 33.93 -29.51
N SER A 159 17.72 35.02 -29.94
CA SER A 159 18.45 36.27 -30.24
C SER A 159 19.09 36.85 -28.97
N GLN A 160 20.02 37.80 -29.11
CA GLN A 160 20.57 38.51 -27.96
C GLN A 160 19.50 39.28 -27.16
N GLU A 161 18.43 39.71 -27.83
CA GLU A 161 17.26 40.36 -27.23
C GLU A 161 16.28 39.38 -26.56
N GLY A 162 16.56 38.07 -26.58
CA GLY A 162 15.70 37.05 -25.99
C GLY A 162 14.50 36.64 -26.86
N ARG A 163 14.52 36.96 -28.16
CA ARG A 163 13.51 36.47 -29.12
C ARG A 163 13.87 35.08 -29.59
N GLU A 164 12.93 34.16 -29.44
CA GLU A 164 13.07 32.77 -29.83
C GLU A 164 12.49 32.56 -31.22
N GLN A 165 13.20 31.76 -31.99
CA GLN A 165 12.88 31.42 -33.36
C GLN A 165 13.00 29.91 -33.49
N TRP A 166 12.06 29.32 -34.20
CA TRP A 166 12.02 27.88 -34.50
C TRP A 166 11.70 27.72 -35.98
N LEU A 167 12.35 26.76 -36.62
CA LEU A 167 12.13 26.45 -38.01
C LEU A 167 12.23 24.94 -38.20
N ALA A 168 11.18 24.35 -38.78
CA ALA A 168 11.24 23.02 -39.37
C ALA A 168 11.34 23.22 -40.89
N TRP A 169 12.50 22.86 -41.46
CA TRP A 169 12.84 23.11 -42.85
C TRP A 169 12.98 21.79 -43.62
N PRO A 170 12.14 21.52 -44.62
CA PRO A 170 12.32 20.37 -45.50
C PRO A 170 13.60 20.52 -46.33
N GLN A 171 14.49 19.52 -46.31
CA GLN A 171 15.73 19.55 -47.09
C GLN A 171 15.49 19.65 -48.61
N ALA A 172 14.30 19.23 -49.07
CA ALA A 172 13.89 19.37 -50.47
C ALA A 172 13.82 20.84 -50.94
N LEU A 173 13.73 21.81 -50.02
CA LEU A 173 13.73 23.24 -50.34
C LEU A 173 15.16 23.84 -50.45
N GLY A 174 16.20 23.02 -50.26
CA GLY A 174 17.59 23.45 -50.30
C GLY A 174 18.09 23.96 -48.95
N ASP A 175 19.09 24.85 -48.99
CA ASP A 175 19.74 25.36 -47.79
C ASP A 175 18.76 26.10 -46.87
N VAL A 176 18.91 25.86 -45.56
CA VAL A 176 18.10 26.52 -44.55
C VAL A 176 18.37 28.03 -44.60
N PRO A 177 17.34 28.90 -44.65
CA PRO A 177 17.50 30.36 -44.72
C PRO A 177 17.85 30.95 -43.34
N TRP A 178 18.88 30.43 -42.68
CA TRP A 178 19.30 30.83 -41.35
C TRP A 178 20.82 31.00 -41.28
N ASP A 179 21.25 32.12 -40.72
CA ASP A 179 22.66 32.45 -40.52
C ASP A 179 23.32 31.55 -39.46
N ASP A 180 24.54 31.09 -39.73
CA ASP A 180 25.21 30.01 -38.98
C ASP A 180 25.95 30.43 -37.71
N ASP A 181 26.10 31.74 -37.49
CA ASP A 181 26.89 32.25 -36.38
C ASP A 181 26.28 31.84 -35.02
N GLY A 182 27.06 31.08 -34.25
CA GLY A 182 26.68 30.63 -32.90
C GLY A 182 25.67 29.47 -32.87
N VAL A 183 25.48 28.75 -33.98
CA VAL A 183 24.58 27.60 -34.08
C VAL A 183 25.33 26.29 -33.89
N LEU A 184 24.94 25.49 -32.89
CA LEU A 184 25.44 24.13 -32.69
C LEU A 184 24.79 23.18 -33.69
N ARG A 185 25.60 22.56 -34.56
CA ARG A 185 25.13 21.61 -35.57
C ARG A 185 25.28 20.17 -35.10
N PHE A 186 24.25 19.37 -35.29
CA PHE A 186 24.31 17.93 -35.04
C PHE A 186 23.36 17.15 -35.94
N THR A 187 23.66 15.88 -36.14
CA THR A 187 22.93 14.97 -37.02
C THR A 187 22.50 13.72 -36.28
N GLY A 188 21.42 13.11 -36.74
CA GLY A 188 20.92 11.81 -36.26
C GLY A 188 19.46 11.84 -35.86
N ASP A 189 18.91 10.68 -35.53
CA ASP A 189 17.49 10.55 -35.21
C ASP A 189 17.13 11.16 -33.86
N TRP A 190 18.07 11.39 -32.95
CA TRP A 190 17.78 11.94 -31.63
C TRP A 190 18.85 12.95 -31.21
N PRO A 191 18.51 13.96 -30.38
CA PRO A 191 19.46 14.98 -30.01
C PRO A 191 20.60 14.39 -29.15
N PRO A 192 21.84 14.92 -29.30
CA PRO A 192 22.97 14.50 -28.49
C PRO A 192 22.86 15.03 -27.04
N HIS A 193 22.28 16.22 -26.87
CA HIS A 193 22.11 16.89 -25.59
C HIS A 193 20.63 17.05 -25.27
N TRP A 194 20.19 16.39 -24.21
CA TRP A 194 18.79 16.32 -23.82
C TRP A 194 18.43 17.42 -22.81
N ALA A 195 17.22 17.95 -22.94
CA ALA A 195 16.57 18.69 -21.87
C ALA A 195 16.21 17.75 -20.70
N ASP A 196 15.94 18.32 -19.52
CA ASP A 196 15.42 17.56 -18.37
C ASP A 196 13.97 17.13 -18.63
N LEU A 197 13.81 15.94 -19.20
CA LEU A 197 12.53 15.36 -19.62
C LEU A 197 11.48 15.32 -18.49
N GLU A 198 11.89 15.20 -17.23
CA GLU A 198 10.95 15.18 -16.10
C GLU A 198 10.32 16.54 -15.83
N ARG A 199 11.00 17.63 -16.22
CA ARG A 199 10.53 19.01 -16.05
C ARG A 199 9.79 19.55 -17.26
N LEU A 200 9.86 18.87 -18.41
CA LEU A 200 9.23 19.35 -19.63
C LEU A 200 7.70 19.40 -19.49
N PRO A 201 7.08 20.54 -19.87
CA PRO A 201 5.63 20.65 -19.92
C PRO A 201 5.06 19.74 -21.03
N SER A 202 3.90 19.14 -20.78
CA SER A 202 3.22 18.29 -21.76
C SER A 202 2.35 19.16 -22.67
N LEU A 203 2.35 18.87 -23.97
CA LEU A 203 1.47 19.51 -24.95
C LEU A 203 0.00 19.30 -24.56
N ARG A 204 -0.37 18.04 -24.36
CA ARG A 204 -1.71 17.65 -23.91
C ARG A 204 -1.63 17.02 -22.53
N PRO A 205 -2.50 17.41 -21.57
CA PRO A 205 -2.61 16.72 -20.30
C PRO A 205 -3.31 15.38 -20.52
N LEU A 206 -2.52 14.31 -20.66
CA LEU A 206 -3.07 12.97 -20.70
C LEU A 206 -3.44 12.55 -19.27
N ARG A 207 -4.72 12.21 -19.06
CA ARG A 207 -5.14 11.62 -17.78
C ARG A 207 -4.37 10.33 -17.61
N ARG A 208 -3.54 10.25 -16.56
CA ARG A 208 -2.93 8.98 -16.13
C ARG A 208 -4.06 7.97 -15.99
N ALA A 209 -4.13 7.01 -16.90
CA ALA A 209 -4.94 5.83 -16.68
C ALA A 209 -4.44 5.27 -15.34
N ARG A 210 -5.32 5.24 -14.32
CA ARG A 210 -5.00 4.53 -13.08
C ARG A 210 -4.52 3.16 -13.53
N ARG A 211 -3.29 2.80 -13.18
CA ARG A 211 -2.68 1.52 -13.52
C ARG A 211 -3.66 0.42 -13.14
N SER A 212 -4.47 -0.01 -14.11
CA SER A 212 -5.07 -1.32 -14.05
C SER A 212 -3.87 -2.23 -14.15
N LEU A 213 -3.58 -2.97 -13.09
CA LEU A 213 -2.67 -4.10 -13.16
C LEU A 213 -3.09 -4.88 -14.41
N GLN A 214 -2.31 -4.79 -15.48
CA GLN A 214 -2.54 -5.53 -16.71
C GLN A 214 -2.16 -6.97 -16.40
N SER A 215 -3.02 -7.62 -15.62
CA SER A 215 -2.92 -9.03 -15.28
C SER A 215 -3.20 -9.81 -16.56
N THR A 216 -2.27 -10.68 -16.95
CA THR A 216 -2.47 -11.60 -18.07
C THR A 216 -3.73 -12.45 -17.85
N PRO A 217 -4.38 -12.98 -18.91
CA PRO A 217 -5.59 -13.80 -18.75
C PRO A 217 -5.36 -15.01 -17.84
N LEU A 218 -4.16 -15.57 -17.83
CA LEU A 218 -3.75 -16.64 -16.92
C LEU A 218 -3.72 -16.16 -15.45
N GLN A 219 -3.15 -14.98 -15.19
CA GLN A 219 -3.15 -14.37 -13.84
C GLN A 219 -4.56 -14.02 -13.37
N ARG A 220 -5.47 -13.60 -14.26
CA ARG A 220 -6.89 -13.38 -13.91
C ARG A 220 -7.59 -14.67 -13.53
N ARG A 221 -7.39 -15.75 -14.30
CA ARG A 221 -7.93 -17.08 -13.97
C ARG A 221 -7.39 -17.59 -12.63
N ALA A 222 -6.10 -17.39 -12.35
CA ALA A 222 -5.49 -17.74 -11.08
C ALA A 222 -6.08 -16.91 -9.92
N LEU A 223 -6.26 -15.60 -10.09
CA LEU A 223 -6.88 -14.74 -9.05
C LEU A 223 -8.33 -15.13 -8.78
N ILE A 224 -9.11 -15.44 -9.82
CA ILE A 224 -10.48 -15.92 -9.68
C ILE A 224 -10.50 -17.28 -8.97
N ALA A 225 -9.61 -18.20 -9.33
CA ALA A 225 -9.48 -19.49 -8.67
C ALA A 225 -9.11 -19.33 -7.19
N CYS A 226 -8.14 -18.47 -6.86
CA CYS A 226 -7.77 -18.16 -5.48
C CYS A 226 -8.93 -17.53 -4.70
N ALA A 227 -9.69 -16.62 -5.31
CA ALA A 227 -10.85 -16.01 -4.69
C ALA A 227 -11.96 -17.02 -4.43
N ALA A 228 -12.26 -17.90 -5.40
CA ALA A 228 -13.24 -18.96 -5.24
C ALA A 228 -12.82 -19.92 -4.11
N LEU A 229 -11.54 -20.31 -4.07
CA LEU A 229 -11.01 -21.18 -3.04
C LEU A 229 -11.06 -20.53 -1.65
N ALA A 230 -10.79 -19.23 -1.54
CA ALA A 230 -10.94 -18.48 -0.30
C ALA A 230 -12.40 -18.41 0.18
N VAL A 231 -13.36 -18.23 -0.74
CA VAL A 231 -14.79 -18.24 -0.40
C VAL A 231 -15.25 -19.63 0.06
N VAL A 232 -14.85 -20.69 -0.64
CA VAL A 232 -15.17 -22.08 -0.25
C VAL A 232 -14.56 -22.40 1.11
N TRP A 233 -13.30 -22.04 1.32
CA TRP A 233 -12.62 -22.25 2.59
C TRP A 233 -13.26 -21.46 3.73
N GLY A 234 -13.58 -20.19 3.50
CA GLY A 234 -14.28 -19.34 4.45
C GLY A 234 -15.65 -19.90 4.82
N GLY A 235 -16.41 -20.39 3.84
CA GLY A 235 -17.71 -21.03 4.05
C GLY A 235 -17.62 -22.33 4.86
N LEU A 236 -16.66 -23.20 4.54
CA LEU A 236 -16.41 -24.42 5.31
C LEU A 236 -16.00 -24.12 6.75
N TRP A 237 -15.11 -23.15 6.95
CA TRP A 237 -14.66 -22.72 8.27
C TRP A 237 -15.81 -22.15 9.10
N LEU A 238 -16.64 -21.28 8.52
CA LEU A 238 -17.81 -20.73 9.21
C LEU A 238 -18.81 -21.83 9.56
N GLY A 239 -19.04 -22.78 8.65
CA GLY A 239 -19.92 -23.93 8.89
C GLY A 239 -19.41 -24.82 10.03
N GLN A 240 -18.10 -25.06 10.11
CA GLN A 240 -17.51 -25.78 11.24
C GLN A 240 -17.64 -25.00 12.56
N GLN A 241 -17.37 -23.69 12.55
CA GLN A 241 -17.53 -22.83 13.73
C GLN A 241 -18.97 -22.86 14.25
N TRP A 242 -19.96 -22.81 13.36
CA TRP A 242 -21.37 -22.92 13.74
C TRP A 242 -21.71 -24.26 14.38
N ARG A 243 -21.24 -25.37 13.81
CA ARG A 243 -21.45 -26.71 14.40
C ARG A 243 -20.79 -26.84 15.77
N GLN A 244 -19.56 -26.35 15.92
CA GLN A 244 -18.85 -26.35 17.20
C GLN A 244 -19.58 -25.50 18.25
N ALA A 245 -20.03 -24.29 17.88
CA ALA A 245 -20.79 -23.43 18.76
C ALA A 245 -22.09 -24.08 19.26
N GLU A 246 -22.78 -24.83 18.40
CA GLU A 246 -24.01 -25.53 18.78
C GLU A 246 -23.73 -26.69 19.75
N VAL A 247 -22.66 -27.47 19.51
CA VAL A 247 -22.23 -28.52 20.45
C VAL A 247 -21.84 -27.92 21.80
N PHE A 248 -21.07 -26.81 21.81
CA PHE A 248 -20.72 -26.12 23.05
C PHE A 248 -21.94 -25.57 23.77
N ARG A 249 -22.92 -25.03 23.04
CA ARG A 249 -24.19 -24.57 23.62
C ARG A 249 -24.94 -25.72 24.29
N GLN A 250 -25.02 -26.88 23.65
CA GLN A 250 -25.64 -28.07 24.24
C GLN A 250 -24.92 -28.56 25.49
N GLN A 251 -23.58 -28.57 25.50
CA GLN A 251 -22.79 -28.94 26.68
C GLN A 251 -22.99 -27.97 27.85
N VAL A 252 -23.02 -26.66 27.58
CA VAL A 252 -23.29 -25.65 28.60
C VAL A 252 -24.71 -25.79 29.15
N LEU A 253 -25.71 -26.05 28.31
CA LEU A 253 -27.08 -26.29 28.75
C LEU A 253 -27.20 -27.57 29.60
N ALA A 254 -26.45 -28.63 29.28
CA ALA A 254 -26.44 -29.86 30.07
C ALA A 254 -25.89 -29.64 31.50
N VAL A 255 -24.88 -28.77 31.66
CA VAL A 255 -24.24 -28.48 32.96
C VAL A 255 -24.99 -27.40 33.74
N THR A 256 -25.48 -26.35 33.07
CA THR A 256 -26.06 -25.16 33.74
C THR A 256 -27.59 -25.14 33.76
N GLY A 257 -28.26 -26.05 33.04
CA GLY A 257 -29.70 -26.03 32.80
C GLY A 257 -30.13 -24.96 31.80
N ALA A 258 -31.43 -24.88 31.51
CA ALA A 258 -31.97 -23.83 30.65
C ALA A 258 -31.90 -22.46 31.35
N GLN A 259 -30.98 -21.61 30.91
CA GLN A 259 -30.79 -20.25 31.42
C GLN A 259 -31.27 -19.23 30.40
N ALA A 260 -31.86 -18.12 30.86
CA ALA A 260 -32.45 -17.11 29.97
C ALA A 260 -31.41 -16.25 29.24
N SER A 261 -30.14 -16.24 29.67
CA SER A 261 -29.09 -15.45 29.03
C SER A 261 -27.69 -16.08 29.15
N PRO A 262 -26.79 -15.83 28.18
CA PRO A 262 -25.43 -16.37 28.20
C PRO A 262 -24.57 -15.83 29.35
N ARG A 263 -24.87 -14.61 29.84
CA ARG A 263 -24.20 -14.03 31.01
C ARG A 263 -24.55 -14.79 32.30
N GLN A 264 -25.81 -15.20 32.45
CA GLN A 264 -26.26 -16.02 33.58
C GLN A 264 -25.66 -17.42 33.54
N ALA A 265 -25.59 -18.05 32.35
CA ALA A 265 -24.92 -19.34 32.19
C ALA A 265 -23.42 -19.27 32.59
N ALA A 266 -22.72 -18.22 32.14
CA ALA A 266 -21.31 -18.01 32.52
C ALA A 266 -21.12 -17.77 34.03
N GLN A 267 -22.03 -17.01 34.67
CA GLN A 267 -22.01 -16.83 36.12
C GLN A 267 -22.25 -18.14 36.85
N ARG A 268 -23.23 -18.94 36.43
CA ARG A 268 -23.53 -20.23 37.04
C ARG A 268 -22.37 -21.22 36.91
N LEU A 269 -21.72 -21.26 35.75
CA LEU A 269 -20.56 -22.12 35.51
C LEU A 269 -19.37 -21.71 36.38
N ARG A 270 -19.14 -20.41 36.60
CA ARG A 270 -18.14 -19.92 37.56
C ARG A 270 -18.46 -20.34 38.99
N THR A 271 -19.73 -20.25 39.40
CA THR A 271 -20.14 -20.70 40.74
C THR A 271 -19.86 -22.19 40.92
N LEU A 272 -20.21 -23.02 39.94
CA LEU A 272 -19.93 -24.46 39.99
C LEU A 272 -18.43 -24.76 40.08
N GLN A 273 -17.60 -24.07 39.30
CA GLN A 273 -16.14 -24.21 39.37
C GLN A 273 -15.59 -23.80 40.74
N GLN A 274 -16.11 -22.72 41.31
CA GLN A 274 -15.71 -22.28 42.65
C GLN A 274 -16.12 -23.30 43.72
N ASP A 275 -17.32 -23.87 43.62
CA ASP A 275 -17.79 -24.90 44.55
C ASP A 275 -16.91 -26.17 44.49
N ASP A 276 -16.51 -26.59 43.28
CA ASP A 276 -15.61 -27.73 43.06
C ASP A 276 -14.19 -27.48 43.59
N ASP A 277 -13.63 -26.29 43.32
CA ASP A 277 -12.32 -25.88 43.82
C ASP A 277 -12.32 -25.80 45.36
N ASP A 278 -13.38 -25.24 45.95
CA ASP A 278 -13.55 -25.16 47.40
C ASP A 278 -13.73 -26.55 48.04
N ALA A 279 -14.41 -27.48 47.37
CA ALA A 279 -14.52 -28.87 47.80
C ALA A 279 -13.16 -29.58 47.74
N ALA A 280 -12.39 -29.39 46.66
CA ALA A 280 -11.05 -29.97 46.51
C ALA A 280 -10.08 -29.44 47.58
N LEU A 281 -10.14 -28.14 47.90
CA LEU A 281 -9.36 -27.54 48.99
C LEU A 281 -9.73 -28.13 50.36
N ARG A 282 -11.03 -28.30 50.65
CA ARG A 282 -11.50 -28.93 51.89
C ARG A 282 -10.97 -30.36 52.03
N LEU A 283 -11.00 -31.16 50.97
CA LEU A 283 -10.45 -32.52 50.97
C LEU A 283 -8.93 -32.54 51.22
N ARG A 284 -8.17 -31.61 50.63
CA ARG A 284 -6.72 -31.48 50.89
C ARG A 284 -6.44 -31.09 52.34
N ARG A 285 -7.19 -30.15 52.90
CA ARG A 285 -7.07 -29.73 54.32
C ARG A 285 -7.35 -30.91 55.25
N LEU A 286 -8.41 -31.67 54.98
CA LEU A 286 -8.76 -32.87 55.73
C LEU A 286 -7.63 -33.91 55.69
N GLN A 287 -7.03 -34.14 54.51
CA GLN A 287 -5.94 -35.09 54.36
C GLN A 287 -4.71 -34.71 55.20
N VAL A 288 -4.32 -33.44 55.21
CA VAL A 288 -3.19 -32.95 56.03
C VAL A 288 -3.50 -33.09 57.53
N LEU A 289 -4.72 -32.76 57.96
CA LEU A 289 -5.12 -32.92 59.35
C LEU A 289 -5.14 -34.40 59.79
N GLN A 290 -5.62 -35.29 58.94
CA GLN A 290 -5.59 -36.73 59.21
C GLN A 290 -4.15 -37.24 59.37
N GLU A 291 -3.24 -36.78 58.51
CA GLU A 291 -1.82 -37.14 58.59
C GLU A 291 -1.19 -36.65 59.90
N GLN A 292 -1.44 -35.39 60.30
CA GLN A 292 -0.94 -34.83 61.55
C GLN A 292 -1.46 -35.57 62.79
N VAL A 293 -2.76 -35.91 62.82
CA VAL A 293 -3.36 -36.68 63.91
C VAL A 293 -2.79 -38.09 63.96
N ASN A 294 -2.57 -38.73 62.81
CA ASN A 294 -1.97 -40.06 62.75
C ASN A 294 -0.52 -40.06 63.26
N VAL A 295 0.30 -39.08 62.86
CA VAL A 295 1.67 -38.91 63.36
C VAL A 295 1.68 -38.70 64.88
N TRP A 296 0.75 -37.89 65.41
CA TRP A 296 0.66 -37.68 66.86
C TRP A 296 0.23 -38.93 67.62
N LEU A 297 -0.74 -39.70 67.08
CA LEU A 297 -1.18 -40.98 67.68
C LEU A 297 -0.06 -42.02 67.71
N LEU A 298 0.78 -42.08 66.67
CA LEU A 298 1.95 -42.96 66.66
C LEU A 298 2.97 -42.60 67.75
N ALA A 299 3.10 -41.31 68.09
CA ALA A 299 3.97 -40.85 69.17
C ALA A 299 3.37 -41.06 70.59
N HIS A 300 2.05 -41.25 70.70
CA HIS A 300 1.33 -41.37 71.97
C HIS A 300 0.45 -42.64 72.01
N PRO A 301 1.04 -43.83 72.23
CA PRO A 301 0.34 -45.12 72.11
C PRO A 301 -0.76 -45.35 73.17
N HIS A 302 -0.83 -44.52 74.20
CA HIS A 302 -1.86 -44.54 75.25
C HIS A 302 -3.16 -43.85 74.82
N TRP A 303 -3.17 -43.19 73.67
CA TRP A 303 -4.35 -42.57 73.06
C TRP A 303 -4.89 -43.43 71.92
N ARG A 304 -6.21 -43.54 71.83
CA ARG A 304 -6.91 -44.30 70.78
C ARG A 304 -7.98 -43.46 70.11
N LEU A 305 -8.10 -43.65 68.80
CA LEU A 305 -9.16 -43.07 67.98
C LEU A 305 -10.46 -43.85 68.15
N ARG A 306 -11.51 -43.21 68.67
CA ARG A 306 -12.82 -43.84 68.92
C ARG A 306 -13.81 -43.62 67.79
N ALA A 307 -13.86 -42.41 67.24
CA ALA A 307 -14.75 -42.08 66.13
C ALA A 307 -14.18 -40.95 65.28
N VAL A 308 -14.44 -41.04 63.97
CA VAL A 308 -14.19 -39.97 63.00
C VAL A 308 -15.43 -39.79 62.15
N ARG A 309 -15.86 -38.56 61.95
CA ARG A 309 -16.93 -38.22 61.00
C ARG A 309 -16.56 -36.98 60.21
N PHE A 310 -16.99 -36.96 58.96
CA PHE A 310 -16.88 -35.80 58.07
C PHE A 310 -18.22 -35.59 57.39
N ASP A 311 -18.77 -34.39 57.50
CA ASP A 311 -20.09 -34.02 56.97
C ASP A 311 -20.01 -33.18 55.68
N GLY A 312 -18.81 -33.00 55.11
CA GLY A 312 -18.55 -32.16 53.94
C GLY A 312 -17.96 -30.79 54.27
N GLN A 313 -18.03 -30.35 55.53
CA GLN A 313 -17.49 -29.05 55.96
C GLN A 313 -16.75 -29.15 57.30
N CYS A 314 -17.31 -29.87 58.26
CA CYS A 314 -16.76 -30.12 59.57
C CYS A 314 -16.20 -31.54 59.67
N TRP A 315 -15.02 -31.65 60.28
CA TRP A 315 -14.37 -32.91 60.60
C TRP A 315 -14.37 -33.11 62.12
N SER A 316 -15.11 -34.09 62.60
CA SER A 316 -15.20 -34.41 64.03
C SER A 316 -14.37 -35.64 64.37
N VAL A 317 -13.54 -35.54 65.42
CA VAL A 317 -12.64 -36.58 65.90
C VAL A 317 -12.88 -36.79 67.39
N GLN A 318 -13.04 -38.04 67.80
CA GLN A 318 -13.12 -38.44 69.21
C GLN A 318 -11.90 -39.30 69.54
N LEU A 319 -11.07 -38.81 70.48
CA LEU A 319 -9.92 -39.53 71.02
C LEU A 319 -10.17 -39.87 72.49
N GLU A 320 -9.76 -41.05 72.90
CA GLU A 320 -9.85 -41.54 74.28
C GLU A 320 -8.48 -42.06 74.72
N GLY A 321 -7.96 -41.56 75.84
CA GLY A 321 -6.63 -41.88 76.33
C GLY A 321 -6.27 -41.08 77.57
N GLU A 322 -5.17 -41.46 78.22
CA GLU A 322 -4.64 -40.79 79.40
C GLU A 322 -3.33 -40.05 79.04
N GLY A 323 -3.21 -38.77 79.45
CA GLY A 323 -2.00 -37.96 79.24
C GLY A 323 -2.28 -36.51 78.84
N ALA A 324 -1.25 -35.81 78.34
CA ALA A 324 -1.38 -34.45 77.83
C ALA A 324 -2.32 -34.42 76.61
N ALA A 325 -3.25 -33.45 76.60
CA ALA A 325 -4.18 -33.29 75.49
C ALA A 325 -3.42 -33.00 74.18
N PRO A 326 -3.88 -33.50 73.02
CA PRO A 326 -3.28 -33.19 71.72
C PRO A 326 -3.29 -31.67 71.47
N PRO A 327 -2.28 -31.12 70.76
CA PRO A 327 -2.21 -29.70 70.42
C PRO A 327 -3.18 -29.37 69.29
N TRP A 328 -4.48 -29.47 69.57
CA TRP A 328 -5.56 -29.32 68.60
C TRP A 328 -5.57 -27.96 67.89
N GLN A 329 -5.21 -26.90 68.63
CA GLN A 329 -5.15 -25.53 68.11
C GLN A 329 -4.00 -25.36 67.10
N ASP A 330 -2.84 -25.98 67.35
CA ASP A 330 -1.68 -25.88 66.46
C ASP A 330 -1.90 -26.67 65.16
N MET A 331 -2.53 -27.86 65.27
CA MET A 331 -2.91 -28.66 64.09
C MET A 331 -3.94 -27.92 63.22
N ALA A 332 -4.92 -27.26 63.84
CA ALA A 332 -5.91 -26.46 63.11
C ALA A 332 -5.28 -25.24 62.43
N ALA A 333 -4.39 -24.52 63.14
CA ALA A 333 -3.69 -23.34 62.61
C ALA A 333 -2.78 -23.68 61.42
N ALA A 334 -2.13 -24.85 61.43
CA ALA A 334 -1.26 -25.30 60.33
C ALA A 334 -2.00 -25.48 58.99
N VAL A 335 -3.32 -25.70 59.03
CA VAL A 335 -4.17 -25.96 57.86
C VAL A 335 -5.16 -24.82 57.60
N GLY A 336 -5.15 -23.79 58.43
CA GLY A 336 -6.06 -22.64 58.35
C GLY A 336 -7.51 -22.99 58.68
N ALA A 337 -7.72 -24.02 59.51
CA ALA A 337 -9.02 -24.46 60.01
C ALA A 337 -9.30 -23.85 61.39
N THR A 338 -10.57 -23.76 61.78
CA THR A 338 -10.94 -23.41 63.16
C THR A 338 -11.29 -24.68 63.94
N VAL A 339 -10.99 -24.72 65.24
CA VAL A 339 -11.21 -25.91 66.06
C VAL A 339 -12.04 -25.58 67.29
N GLN A 340 -13.05 -26.41 67.56
CA GLN A 340 -13.86 -26.38 68.77
C GLN A 340 -13.64 -27.69 69.53
N VAL A 341 -13.13 -27.56 70.77
CA VAL A 341 -12.86 -28.71 71.64
C VAL A 341 -14.03 -28.87 72.61
N GLN A 342 -14.81 -29.94 72.45
CA GLN A 342 -15.95 -30.30 73.31
C GLN A 342 -15.76 -31.73 73.82
N SER A 343 -14.95 -31.93 74.87
CA SER A 343 -14.63 -33.27 75.37
C SER A 343 -15.89 -34.13 75.58
N PRO A 344 -15.97 -35.36 74.99
CA PRO A 344 -14.88 -36.14 74.39
C PRO A 344 -14.66 -35.96 72.86
N ALA A 345 -15.29 -34.99 72.21
CA ALA A 345 -15.20 -34.75 70.76
C ALA A 345 -14.52 -33.42 70.39
N VAL A 346 -13.72 -33.41 69.33
CA VAL A 346 -13.10 -32.21 68.76
C VAL A 346 -13.61 -32.03 67.34
N VAL A 347 -14.08 -30.84 67.01
CA VAL A 347 -14.63 -30.50 65.69
C VAL A 347 -13.74 -29.47 65.02
N PHE A 348 -13.22 -29.80 63.84
CA PHE A 348 -12.50 -28.90 62.95
C PHE A 348 -13.43 -28.40 61.85
N ASP A 349 -13.58 -27.08 61.71
CA ASP A 349 -14.26 -26.49 60.55
C ASP A 349 -13.22 -26.25 59.45
N LEU A 350 -13.39 -26.97 58.33
CA LEU A 350 -12.50 -26.93 57.16
C LEU A 350 -12.95 -25.91 56.12
N GLY A 351 -14.14 -25.33 56.29
CA GLY A 351 -14.69 -24.26 55.48
C GLY A 351 -14.40 -22.90 56.08
N SER A 352 -13.97 -21.95 55.25
CA SER A 352 -13.84 -20.56 55.67
C SER A 352 -14.22 -19.59 54.56
N ARG A 353 -15.02 -18.58 54.92
CA ARG A 353 -14.69 -17.18 54.66
C ARG A 353 -15.45 -16.28 55.64
N ALA A 354 -14.71 -15.43 56.32
CA ALA A 354 -15.17 -14.06 56.55
C ALA A 354 -15.23 -13.32 55.20
#